data_AF-A0A957Z5B1-F1
#
_entry.id   AF-A0A957Z5B1-F1
#
_cell.length_a   1.000
_cell.length_b   1.000
_cell.length_c   1.000
_cell.angle_alpha   90.00
_cell.angle_beta   90.00
_cell.angle_gamma   90.00
#
_symmetry.space_group_name_H-M   'P 1'
#
loop_
_entity.id
_entity.type
_entity.pdbx_description
1 polymer ?
#
loop_
_entity_poly.entity_id
_entity_poly.type
_entity_poly.pdbx_seq_one_letter_code
_entity_poly.pdbx_strand_id
1 'polypeptide(L)'
;MRTFVGFGFGPIQAGLFLAEAHLSGNFDRLVVAEVVPEVVAAVRAAAAFMVNVGRDDGIDTLTVRPVEIYSPRVDDDRARLIAAVAEATEMATALPSVDFYGAGGASSVAQILAGGLLRKVEQSGPPAVVYAAENHTQAAELLR
;
A
#
# COMPACT_ATOMS: atom_id res chain seq x y z
N MET A 1 -16.14 -1.99 -7.77
CA MET A 1 -14.91 -1.19 -7.68
C MET A 1 -13.87 -2.00 -6.95
N ARG A 2 -12.69 -2.22 -7.52
CA ARG A 2 -11.60 -2.98 -6.90
C ARG A 2 -10.51 -2.02 -6.46
N THR A 3 -10.16 -2.09 -5.19
CA THR A 3 -9.14 -1.23 -4.56
C THR A 3 -7.94 -2.08 -4.19
N PHE A 4 -6.74 -1.61 -4.55
CA PHE A 4 -5.47 -2.12 -4.07
C PHE A 4 -4.88 -1.17 -3.02
N VAL A 5 -4.36 -1.70 -1.91
CA VAL A 5 -3.73 -0.90 -0.85
C VAL A 5 -2.31 -1.41 -0.54
N GLY A 6 -1.31 -0.54 -0.64
CA GLY A 6 0.07 -0.82 -0.27
C GLY A 6 0.48 -0.20 1.06
N PHE A 7 1.39 -0.85 1.79
CA PHE A 7 2.04 -0.30 2.99
C PHE A 7 3.56 -0.24 2.82
N GLY A 8 4.10 0.98 2.93
CA GLY A 8 5.46 1.34 2.54
C GLY A 8 5.48 1.82 1.09
N PHE A 9 6.33 2.78 0.74
CA PHE A 9 6.50 3.26 -0.63
C PHE A 9 7.95 3.14 -1.10
N GLY A 10 8.59 2.04 -0.71
CA GLY A 10 9.91 1.65 -1.20
C GLY A 10 9.87 1.00 -2.59
N PRO A 11 11.03 0.60 -3.12
CA PRO A 11 11.15 0.02 -4.47
C PRO A 11 10.28 -1.22 -4.71
N ILE A 12 10.10 -2.08 -3.72
CA ILE A 12 9.25 -3.28 -3.85
C ILE A 12 7.77 -2.89 -3.93
N GLN A 13 7.28 -1.99 -3.07
CA GLN A 13 5.88 -1.57 -3.16
C GLN A 13 5.61 -0.81 -4.46
N ALA A 14 6.43 0.20 -4.77
CA ALA A 14 6.20 1.10 -5.89
C ALA A 14 6.50 0.42 -7.24
N GLY A 15 7.65 -0.24 -7.35
CA GLY A 15 8.16 -0.81 -8.58
C GLY A 15 7.65 -2.20 -8.92
N LEU A 16 7.08 -2.94 -7.96
CA LEU A 16 6.47 -4.25 -8.19
C LEU A 16 4.97 -4.20 -7.90
N PHE A 17 4.53 -4.10 -6.64
CA PHE A 17 3.12 -4.28 -6.31
C PHE A 17 2.18 -3.23 -6.94
N LEU A 18 2.45 -1.93 -6.77
CA LEU A 18 1.63 -0.87 -7.35
C LEU A 18 1.77 -0.80 -8.87
N ALA A 19 2.98 -1.00 -9.39
CA ALA A 19 3.22 -1.04 -10.83
C ALA A 19 2.41 -2.16 -11.50
N GLU A 20 2.45 -3.38 -10.95
CA GLU A 20 1.71 -4.52 -11.50
C GLU A 20 0.20 -4.39 -11.26
N ALA A 21 -0.23 -3.86 -10.10
CA ALA A 21 -1.64 -3.55 -9.87
C ALA A 21 -2.16 -2.57 -10.93
N HIS A 22 -1.38 -1.53 -11.28
CA HIS A 22 -1.70 -0.59 -12.34
C HIS A 22 -1.72 -1.25 -13.73
N LEU A 23 -0.66 -1.97 -14.09
CA LEU A 23 -0.52 -2.62 -15.39
C LEU A 23 -1.59 -3.69 -15.64
N SER A 24 -2.07 -4.35 -14.59
CA SER A 24 -3.10 -5.39 -14.70
C SER A 24 -4.45 -4.86 -15.21
N GLY A 25 -4.73 -3.57 -15.03
CA GLY A 25 -6.04 -2.98 -15.31
C GLY A 25 -7.18 -3.52 -14.44
N ASN A 26 -6.89 -4.30 -13.39
CA ASN A 26 -7.90 -4.95 -12.55
C ASN A 26 -8.40 -4.09 -11.39
N PHE A 27 -7.73 -2.97 -11.10
CA PHE A 27 -8.03 -2.10 -9.97
C PHE A 27 -8.44 -0.71 -10.46
N ASP A 28 -9.54 -0.23 -9.91
CA ASP A 28 -10.06 1.11 -10.19
C ASP A 28 -9.40 2.17 -9.29
N ARG A 29 -8.80 1.74 -8.17
CA ARG A 29 -8.23 2.61 -7.15
C ARG A 29 -6.96 2.01 -6.56
N LEU A 30 -5.90 2.82 -6.54
CA LEU A 30 -4.60 2.48 -5.96
C LEU A 30 -4.30 3.42 -4.79
N VAL A 31 -4.10 2.84 -3.60
CA VAL A 31 -3.79 3.59 -2.37
C VAL A 31 -2.49 3.08 -1.77
N VAL A 32 -1.67 3.96 -1.20
CA VAL A 32 -0.44 3.56 -0.51
C VAL A 32 -0.12 4.39 0.71
N ALA A 33 0.40 3.75 1.75
CA ALA A 33 0.87 4.38 2.97
C ALA A 33 2.39 4.64 2.91
N GLU A 34 2.82 5.86 3.26
CA GLU A 34 4.23 6.24 3.39
C GLU A 34 4.44 7.19 4.57
N VAL A 35 5.57 7.06 5.28
CA VAL A 35 5.88 7.83 6.49
C VAL A 35 6.81 9.02 6.24
N VAL A 36 7.51 9.05 5.10
CA VAL A 36 8.42 10.11 4.67
C VAL A 36 7.62 11.31 4.12
N PRO A 37 7.53 12.44 4.84
CA PRO A 37 6.61 13.53 4.51
C PRO A 37 6.82 14.14 3.12
N GLU A 38 8.07 14.32 2.70
CA GLU A 38 8.43 14.90 1.41
C GLU A 38 7.99 14.01 0.24
N VAL A 39 8.06 12.68 0.42
CA VAL A 39 7.59 11.71 -0.58
C VAL A 39 6.06 11.74 -0.66
N VAL A 40 5.38 11.74 0.49
CA VAL A 40 3.91 11.86 0.54
C VAL A 40 3.45 13.15 -0.15
N ALA A 41 4.10 14.28 0.15
CA ALA A 41 3.75 15.56 -0.45
C ALA A 41 3.97 15.56 -1.98
N ALA A 42 5.11 15.06 -2.45
CA ALA A 42 5.45 15.04 -3.87
C ALA A 42 4.49 14.16 -4.68
N VAL A 43 4.26 12.91 -4.23
CA VAL A 43 3.38 11.97 -4.92
C VAL A 43 1.92 12.45 -4.85
N ARG A 44 1.48 13.04 -3.73
CA ARG A 44 0.14 13.60 -3.60
C ARG A 44 -0.10 14.76 -4.57
N ALA A 45 0.87 15.66 -4.72
CA ALA A 45 0.78 16.79 -5.65
C ALA A 45 0.71 16.32 -7.11
N ALA A 46 1.44 15.25 -7.46
CA ALA A 46 1.44 14.68 -8.80
C ALA A 46 0.28 13.69 -9.06
N ALA A 47 -0.31 13.12 -8.01
CA ALA A 47 -1.21 11.97 -8.04
C ALA A 47 -0.64 10.77 -8.84
N ALA A 48 0.68 10.67 -8.93
CA ALA A 48 1.40 9.74 -9.79
C ALA A 48 2.85 9.59 -9.34
N PHE A 49 3.50 8.52 -9.82
CA PHE A 49 4.95 8.35 -9.76
C PHE A 49 5.44 7.61 -11.00
N MET A 50 6.75 7.54 -11.18
CA MET A 50 7.38 6.87 -12.32
C MET A 50 8.29 5.75 -11.84
N VAL A 51 8.27 4.63 -12.56
CA VAL A 51 9.17 3.48 -12.38
C VAL A 51 10.00 3.34 -13.64
N ASN A 52 11.32 3.38 -13.48
CA ASN A 52 12.26 3.10 -14.57
C ASN A 52 12.61 1.62 -14.53
N VAL A 53 12.29 0.91 -15.61
CA VAL A 53 12.51 -0.53 -15.76
C VAL A 53 13.69 -0.73 -16.70
N GLY A 54 14.80 -1.22 -16.15
CA GLY A 54 15.96 -1.61 -16.94
C GLY A 54 15.68 -2.89 -17.73
N ARG A 55 15.93 -2.84 -19.04
CA ARG A 55 15.95 -3.98 -19.96
C ARG A 55 17.37 -4.27 -20.43
N ASP A 56 17.54 -5.35 -21.17
CA ASP A 56 18.81 -5.69 -21.82
C ASP A 56 19.19 -4.68 -22.93
N ASP A 57 18.21 -4.00 -23.53
CA ASP A 57 18.38 -3.04 -24.63
C ASP A 57 18.13 -1.57 -24.26
N GLY A 58 17.74 -1.26 -23.02
CA GLY A 58 17.43 0.11 -22.63
C GLY A 58 16.74 0.29 -21.29
N ILE A 59 16.10 1.44 -21.10
CA ILE A 59 15.28 1.76 -19.92
C ILE A 59 13.90 2.19 -20.40
N ASP A 60 12.88 1.45 -19.98
CA ASP A 60 11.49 1.89 -20.11
C ASP A 60 11.08 2.71 -18.90
N THR A 61 10.16 3.64 -19.12
CA THR A 61 9.59 4.45 -18.05
C THR A 61 8.09 4.21 -17.96
N LEU A 62 7.64 3.60 -16.87
CA LEU A 62 6.23 3.40 -16.54
C LEU A 62 5.75 4.55 -15.64
N THR A 63 4.69 5.25 -16.05
CA THR A 63 4.00 6.20 -15.16
C THR A 63 2.80 5.50 -14.52
N VAL A 64 2.80 5.40 -13.18
CA VAL A 64 1.71 4.82 -12.40
C VAL A 64 0.79 5.93 -11.93
N ARG A 65 -0.49 5.88 -12.34
CA ARG A 65 -1.52 6.88 -12.03
C ARG A 65 -2.95 6.37 -12.23
N PRO A 66 -3.97 6.96 -11.55
CA PRO A 66 -3.83 7.83 -10.39
C PRO A 66 -3.44 7.03 -9.14
N VAL A 67 -2.70 7.66 -8.21
CA VAL A 67 -2.30 7.06 -6.93
C VAL A 67 -2.67 7.99 -5.79
N GLU A 68 -3.35 7.44 -4.79
CA GLU A 68 -3.59 8.12 -3.52
C GLU A 68 -2.50 7.73 -2.51
N ILE A 69 -1.81 8.72 -1.94
CA ILE A 69 -0.78 8.50 -0.93
C ILE A 69 -1.15 9.19 0.39
N TYR A 70 -1.03 8.44 1.48
CA TYR A 70 -1.44 8.86 2.82
C TYR A 70 -0.34 8.58 3.84
N SER A 71 -0.17 9.50 4.80
CA SER A 71 0.73 9.27 5.92
C SER A 71 -0.02 8.67 7.11
N PRO A 72 0.36 7.48 7.62
CA PRO A 72 -0.31 6.90 8.78
C PRO A 72 -0.09 7.73 10.07
N ARG A 73 0.90 8.63 10.06
CA ARG A 73 1.22 9.55 11.16
C ARG A 73 0.28 10.76 11.24
N VAL A 74 -0.56 10.98 10.23
CA VAL A 74 -1.57 12.05 10.21
C VAL A 74 -2.93 11.40 10.44
N ASP A 75 -3.71 11.92 11.39
CA ASP A 75 -4.95 11.28 11.84
C ASP A 75 -5.99 11.13 10.72
N ASP A 76 -6.18 12.17 9.91
CA ASP A 76 -7.11 12.14 8.77
C ASP A 76 -6.66 11.15 7.69
N ASP A 77 -5.37 11.13 7.38
CA ASP A 77 -4.77 10.20 6.41
C ASP A 77 -4.90 8.75 6.90
N ARG A 78 -4.69 8.53 8.20
CA ARG A 78 -4.88 7.22 8.82
C ARG A 78 -6.33 6.75 8.74
N ALA A 79 -7.29 7.64 8.97
CA ALA A 79 -8.71 7.31 8.79
C ALA A 79 -9.03 6.94 7.32
N ARG A 80 -8.40 7.62 6.35
CA ARG A 80 -8.52 7.28 4.92
C ARG A 80 -7.89 5.93 4.58
N LEU A 81 -6.75 5.60 5.17
CA LEU A 81 -6.12 4.28 5.00
C LEU A 81 -7.01 3.15 5.57
N ILE A 82 -7.59 3.33 6.76
CA ILE A 82 -8.54 2.39 7.35
C ILE A 82 -9.76 2.19 6.44
N ALA A 83 -10.31 3.26 5.88
CA ALA A 83 -11.42 3.17 4.93
C ALA A 83 -11.01 2.45 3.64
N ALA A 84 -9.82 2.74 3.10
CA ALA A 84 -9.30 2.07 1.90
C ALA A 84 -9.12 0.56 2.13
N VAL A 85 -8.59 0.15 3.28
CA VAL A 85 -8.48 -1.27 3.67
C VAL A 85 -9.87 -1.93 3.73
N ALA A 86 -10.88 -1.23 4.25
CA ALA A 86 -12.24 -1.77 4.32
C ALA A 86 -12.83 -2.09 2.93
N GLU A 87 -12.43 -1.32 1.90
CA GLU A 87 -12.85 -1.48 0.51
C GLU A 87 -11.95 -2.42 -0.31
N ALA A 88 -10.70 -2.60 0.11
CA ALA A 88 -9.68 -3.32 -0.64
C ALA A 88 -10.05 -4.78 -0.94
N THR A 89 -9.73 -5.25 -2.14
CA THR A 89 -9.76 -6.69 -2.47
C THR A 89 -8.36 -7.30 -2.39
N GLU A 90 -7.33 -6.48 -2.53
CA GLU A 90 -5.94 -6.91 -2.38
C GLU A 90 -5.13 -5.85 -1.64
N MET A 91 -4.22 -6.31 -0.80
CA MET A 91 -3.34 -5.47 0.01
C MET A 91 -1.93 -6.06 -0.02
N ALA A 92 -0.90 -5.21 0.07
CA ALA A 92 0.47 -5.68 0.25
C ALA A 92 1.22 -4.85 1.28
N THR A 93 2.05 -5.50 2.08
CA THR A 93 3.08 -4.85 2.90
C THR A 93 4.43 -5.07 2.24
N ALA A 94 5.24 -4.01 2.13
CA ALA A 94 6.62 -4.11 1.69
C ALA A 94 7.47 -3.12 2.50
N LEU A 95 7.69 -3.50 3.76
CA LEU A 95 8.41 -2.73 4.77
C LEU A 95 9.89 -3.16 4.85
N PRO A 96 10.77 -2.38 5.52
CA PRO A 96 12.17 -2.77 5.68
C PRO A 96 12.38 -4.08 6.44
N SER A 97 11.52 -4.41 7.41
CA SER A 97 11.48 -5.68 8.13
C SER A 97 10.10 -5.91 8.76
N VAL A 98 9.86 -7.14 9.24
CA VAL A 98 8.65 -7.50 10.01
C VAL A 98 8.49 -6.72 11.31
N ASP A 99 9.58 -6.15 11.85
CA ASP A 99 9.53 -5.35 13.09
C ASP A 99 8.70 -4.07 12.93
N PHE A 100 8.50 -3.62 11.69
CA PHE A 100 7.73 -2.42 11.38
C PHE A 100 6.21 -2.65 11.37
N TYR A 101 5.72 -3.89 11.40
CA TYR A 101 4.27 -4.16 11.43
C TYR A 101 3.58 -3.50 12.62
N GLY A 102 4.18 -3.63 13.80
CA GLY A 102 3.67 -3.07 15.06
C GLY A 102 4.24 -1.69 15.42
N ALA A 103 5.20 -1.18 14.64
CA ALA A 103 5.86 0.09 14.95
C ALA A 103 4.90 1.29 14.79
N GLY A 104 4.92 2.21 15.75
CA GLY A 104 4.10 3.43 15.70
C GLY A 104 2.75 3.36 16.43
N GLY A 105 2.47 2.28 17.16
CA GLY A 105 1.24 2.17 17.97
C GLY A 105 -0.01 2.28 17.11
N ALA A 106 -0.86 3.27 17.35
CA ALA A 106 -2.08 3.47 16.55
C ALA A 106 -1.80 3.75 15.06
N SER A 107 -0.61 4.22 14.69
CA SER A 107 -0.21 4.43 13.30
C SER A 107 0.47 3.21 12.68
N SER A 108 0.53 2.07 13.37
CA SER A 108 1.18 0.88 12.86
C SER A 108 0.37 0.23 11.74
N VAL A 109 1.06 -0.50 10.87
CA VAL A 109 0.43 -1.22 9.75
C VAL A 109 -0.58 -2.23 10.28
N ALA A 110 -0.22 -2.96 11.34
CA ALA A 110 -1.10 -3.91 12.00
C ALA A 110 -2.41 -3.25 12.50
N GLN A 111 -2.32 -2.10 13.18
CA GLN A 111 -3.51 -1.41 13.70
C GLN A 111 -4.41 -0.85 12.59
N ILE A 112 -3.82 -0.33 11.51
CA ILE A 112 -4.58 0.17 10.35
C ILE A 112 -5.28 -0.99 9.63
N LEU A 113 -4.58 -2.10 9.40
CA LEU A 113 -5.15 -3.32 8.83
C LEU A 113 -6.28 -3.85 9.72
N ALA A 114 -6.05 -4.00 11.02
CA ALA A 114 -7.07 -4.48 11.96
C ALA A 114 -8.32 -3.59 11.94
N GLY A 115 -8.15 -2.27 12.02
CA GLY A 115 -9.28 -1.32 11.96
C GLY A 115 -10.05 -1.40 10.65
N GLY A 116 -9.35 -1.51 9.51
CA GLY A 116 -9.99 -1.62 8.20
C GLY A 116 -10.67 -2.96 7.96
N LEU A 117 -10.08 -4.06 8.42
CA LEU A 117 -10.65 -5.40 8.31
C LEU A 117 -11.87 -5.59 9.22
N LEU A 118 -11.85 -5.05 10.44
CA LEU A 118 -13.03 -5.03 11.30
C LEU A 118 -14.18 -4.27 10.62
N ARG A 119 -13.90 -3.06 10.12
CA ARG A 119 -14.87 -2.26 9.37
C ARG A 119 -15.38 -2.99 8.11
N LYS A 120 -14.50 -3.71 7.40
CA LYS A 120 -14.88 -4.55 6.26
C LYS A 120 -15.92 -5.60 6.66
N VAL A 121 -15.71 -6.29 7.78
CA VAL A 121 -16.66 -7.30 8.28
C VAL A 121 -18.00 -6.67 8.64
N GLU A 122 -17.99 -5.56 9.40
CA GLU A 122 -19.20 -4.83 9.78
C GLU A 122 -20.02 -4.37 8.57
N GLN A 123 -19.34 -4.01 7.49
CA GLN A 123 -19.95 -3.50 6.25
C GLN A 123 -20.26 -4.59 5.23
N SER A 124 -20.00 -5.86 5.55
CA SER A 124 -20.08 -6.97 4.58
C SER A 124 -19.30 -6.68 3.29
N GLY A 125 -18.12 -6.08 3.44
CA GLY A 125 -17.22 -5.73 2.36
C GLY A 125 -16.63 -6.95 1.63
N PRO A 126 -15.95 -6.75 0.50
CA PRO A 126 -15.49 -7.85 -0.32
C PRO A 126 -14.39 -8.66 0.38
N PRO A 127 -14.27 -9.97 0.09
CA PRO A 127 -13.14 -10.77 0.55
C PRO A 127 -11.84 -10.15 0.03
N ALA A 128 -10.77 -10.33 0.79
CA ALA A 128 -9.49 -9.74 0.44
C ALA A 128 -8.30 -10.65 0.77
N VAL A 129 -7.21 -10.45 0.04
CA VAL A 129 -5.91 -11.11 0.28
C VAL A 129 -4.91 -10.05 0.75
N VAL A 130 -4.08 -10.41 1.73
CA VAL A 130 -2.96 -9.58 2.20
C VAL A 130 -1.66 -10.30 1.87
N TYR A 131 -0.82 -9.69 1.03
CA TYR A 131 0.51 -10.16 0.69
C TYR A 131 1.53 -9.53 1.66
N ALA A 132 2.15 -10.35 2.50
CA ALA A 132 3.28 -9.93 3.33
C ALA A 132 4.58 -10.12 2.55
N ALA A 133 5.12 -9.05 1.97
CA ALA A 133 6.25 -9.09 1.02
C ALA A 133 7.59 -8.66 1.64
N GLU A 134 7.72 -8.81 2.94
CA GLU A 134 8.97 -8.69 3.66
C GLU A 134 9.86 -9.90 3.37
N ASN A 135 11.19 -9.70 3.36
CA ASN A 135 12.15 -10.79 3.19
C ASN A 135 12.28 -11.63 4.47
N HIS A 136 11.18 -12.32 4.83
CA HIS A 136 11.07 -13.16 6.01
C HIS A 136 10.17 -14.36 5.71
N THR A 137 10.64 -15.57 5.98
CA THR A 137 9.93 -16.83 5.64
C THR A 137 8.58 -16.99 6.35
N GLN A 138 8.36 -16.23 7.42
CA GLN A 138 7.13 -16.22 8.21
C GLN A 138 6.44 -14.85 8.23
N ALA A 139 6.70 -13.98 7.25
CA ALA A 139 6.18 -12.61 7.22
C ALA A 139 4.66 -12.53 7.49
N ALA A 140 3.87 -13.34 6.80
CA ALA A 140 2.41 -13.37 6.97
C ALA A 140 1.96 -13.85 8.36
N GLU A 141 2.69 -14.77 9.01
CA GLU A 141 2.38 -15.26 10.37
C GLU A 141 2.70 -14.20 11.45
N LEU A 142 3.70 -13.38 11.17
CA LEU A 142 4.18 -12.31 12.06
C LEU A 142 3.37 -11.02 11.92
N LEU A 143 2.63 -10.85 10.83
CA LEU A 143 1.68 -9.75 10.65
C LEU A 143 0.46 -9.97 11.55
N ARG A 144 0.50 -9.40 12.75
CA ARG A 144 -0.52 -9.54 13.81
C ARG A 144 -0.97 -8.21 14.35
#